data_AF-A0A6J8BDZ4-F1
#
_entry.id   AF-A0A6J8BDZ4-F1
#
_cell.length_a   1.000
_cell.length_b   1.000
_cell.length_c   1.000
_cell.angle_alpha   90.00
_cell.angle_beta   90.00
_cell.angle_gamma   90.00
#
_symmetry.space_group_name_H-M   'P 1'
#
loop_
_entity.id
_entity.type
_entity.pdbx_description
1 polymer ?
#
loop_
_entity_poly.entity_id
_entity_poly.type
_entity_poly.pdbx_seq_one_letter_code
_entity_poly.pdbx_strand_id
1 'polypeptide(L)'
;MMNTARDNLIINDKCVPIIGGSFGEGLDLNGGDIDIVHVHKYIDVFEDRKFAFDYRKTYLKMETETIHAGYTMLHCIFTRNNNALQCCKKINGKYYFSNSLFKQRFLLDQKMPMVVRGPCLSSEQGDYDIAQALHSKVWISAAINWITRSKNVWPSYEVKQNTLFLPRVRRFYTESCVKYLERIKLGVSNLIRTDAFLLDSYSCLQRAVTVMQPLLSIKNPKILYLYRYSMSMLCTNKAQLIPLECACGNKYCYMNYKDIQYNLLQNIYHDAVSGWLMLVSFFYRTEQYNKAINIISNCVNVKLYPNSEMIHQYIDLCTEKSFQKRLFPLLKIDRCGAVRFKTKSTLIPQELQMEVEDISYSFPATTYTHFLCFLCHYHLDNPIKCRDSLRDLQKTITKSDRIETPTSKALSFICLGIAFQLLGNTDSAREAFHQACEFESYGVKEIAHKRLLLIK
;
A
#
# COMPACT_ATOMS: atom_id res chain seq x y z
N MET A 1 19.98 -10.01 22.95
CA MET A 1 20.40 -9.16 21.81
C MET A 1 20.30 -10.02 20.57
N MET A 2 19.23 -9.86 19.77
CA MET A 2 19.14 -10.51 18.46
C MET A 2 19.99 -9.69 17.48
N ASN A 3 21.12 -10.26 17.05
CA ASN A 3 21.84 -9.77 15.87
C ASN A 3 20.87 -9.86 14.70
N THR A 4 20.40 -8.73 14.19
CA THR A 4 19.50 -8.74 13.04
C THR A 4 20.33 -9.09 11.80
N ALA A 5 19.77 -9.86 10.86
CA ALA A 5 20.44 -10.21 9.59
C ALA A 5 20.98 -8.97 8.83
N ARG A 6 20.42 -7.79 9.13
CA ARG A 6 20.86 -6.48 8.66
C ARG A 6 22.30 -6.12 9.07
N ASP A 7 22.72 -6.53 10.27
CA ASP A 7 24.03 -6.19 10.83
C ASP A 7 25.17 -7.06 10.26
N ASN A 8 24.82 -8.19 9.64
CA ASN A 8 25.76 -9.10 8.97
C ASN A 8 25.93 -8.84 7.47
N LEU A 9 25.22 -7.84 6.91
CA LEU A 9 25.40 -7.44 5.52
C LEU A 9 26.75 -6.74 5.37
N ILE A 10 27.76 -7.51 4.98
CA ILE A 10 29.10 -7.02 4.65
C ILE A 10 28.94 -5.91 3.61
N ILE A 11 29.21 -4.67 4.02
CA ILE A 11 29.38 -3.55 3.11
C ILE A 11 30.64 -3.84 2.30
N ASN A 12 30.46 -4.50 1.16
CA ASN A 12 31.52 -4.69 0.20
C ASN A 12 31.64 -3.40 -0.60
N ASP A 13 32.76 -2.69 -0.50
CA ASP A 13 32.99 -1.44 -1.23
C ASP A 13 32.73 -1.55 -2.73
N LYS A 14 32.81 -2.76 -3.30
CA LYS A 14 32.59 -3.05 -4.72
C LYS A 14 31.12 -3.09 -5.14
N CYS A 15 30.19 -3.28 -4.22
CA CYS A 15 28.77 -3.48 -4.51
C CYS A 15 27.89 -2.52 -3.69
N VAL A 16 26.67 -2.26 -4.18
CA VAL A 16 25.60 -1.62 -3.42
C VAL A 16 24.53 -2.67 -3.18
N PRO A 17 24.24 -3.06 -1.94
CA PRO A 17 23.11 -3.92 -1.65
C PRO A 17 21.80 -3.12 -1.80
N ILE A 18 20.86 -3.69 -2.53
CA ILE A 18 19.48 -3.21 -2.64
C ILE A 18 18.60 -4.32 -2.10
N ILE A 19 17.88 -4.02 -1.02
CA ILE A 19 16.89 -4.95 -0.48
C ILE A 19 15.63 -4.80 -1.33
N GLY A 20 15.24 -5.87 -2.01
CA GLY A 20 14.04 -5.98 -2.82
C GLY A 20 13.01 -6.88 -2.15
N GLY A 21 12.15 -7.48 -2.97
CA GLY A 21 11.17 -8.46 -2.49
C GLY A 21 10.09 -7.85 -1.62
N SER A 22 9.31 -8.72 -0.98
CA SER A 22 8.24 -8.30 -0.09
C SER A 22 8.77 -7.43 1.06
N PHE A 23 9.88 -7.86 1.67
CA PHE A 23 10.48 -7.15 2.79
C PHE A 23 10.99 -5.76 2.39
N GLY A 24 11.70 -5.64 1.26
CA GLY A 24 12.19 -4.36 0.73
C GLY A 24 11.07 -3.40 0.28
N GLU A 25 9.94 -3.96 -0.15
CA GLU A 25 8.71 -3.22 -0.49
C GLU A 25 7.87 -2.85 0.75
N GLY A 26 8.28 -3.27 1.97
CA GLY A 26 7.61 -2.94 3.23
C GLY A 26 6.51 -3.90 3.66
N LEU A 27 6.40 -5.04 2.97
CA LEU A 27 5.48 -6.15 3.24
C LEU A 27 6.22 -7.26 4.01
N ASP A 28 6.07 -7.25 5.33
CA ASP A 28 6.73 -8.19 6.24
C ASP A 28 5.82 -9.42 6.43
N LEU A 29 5.97 -10.39 5.53
CA LEU A 29 5.13 -11.60 5.53
C LEU A 29 5.76 -12.68 6.40
N ASN A 30 4.93 -13.34 7.22
CA ASN A 30 5.40 -14.47 8.01
C ASN A 30 5.86 -15.62 7.08
N GLY A 31 7.09 -16.09 7.28
CA GLY A 31 7.74 -17.07 6.39
C GLY A 31 8.16 -16.51 5.03
N GLY A 32 8.24 -15.19 4.86
CA GLY A 32 8.85 -14.56 3.70
C GLY A 32 10.38 -14.54 3.80
N ASP A 33 11.06 -14.68 2.66
CA ASP A 33 12.49 -14.56 2.50
C ASP A 33 12.93 -13.11 2.24
N ILE A 34 14.21 -12.82 2.46
CA ILE A 34 14.80 -11.51 2.17
C ILE A 34 15.50 -11.54 0.81
N ASP A 35 14.97 -10.81 -0.15
CA ASP A 35 15.60 -10.62 -1.46
C ASP A 35 16.65 -9.49 -1.42
N ILE A 36 17.88 -9.80 -1.79
CA ILE A 36 19.00 -8.87 -1.83
C ILE A 36 19.60 -8.86 -3.23
N VAL A 37 19.70 -7.68 -3.84
CA VAL A 37 20.39 -7.48 -5.11
C VAL A 37 21.70 -6.73 -4.85
N HIS A 38 22.83 -7.35 -5.14
CA HIS A 38 24.13 -6.68 -5.12
C HIS A 38 24.43 -6.07 -6.48
N VAL A 39 24.42 -4.73 -6.53
CA VAL A 39 24.71 -3.97 -7.75
C VAL A 39 26.19 -3.59 -7.81
N HIS A 40 26.91 -4.05 -8.83
CA HIS A 40 28.34 -3.78 -8.97
C HIS A 40 28.62 -2.33 -9.41
N LYS A 41 29.44 -1.59 -8.64
CA LYS A 41 29.73 -0.16 -8.87
C LYS A 41 30.69 0.12 -10.03
N TYR A 42 31.57 -0.85 -10.33
CA TYR A 42 32.70 -0.70 -11.26
C TYR A 42 32.48 -1.38 -12.61
N ILE A 43 31.27 -1.87 -12.87
CA ILE A 43 30.87 -2.47 -14.15
C ILE A 43 29.69 -1.68 -14.66
N ASP A 44 29.92 -0.87 -15.71
CA ASP A 44 28.88 -0.11 -16.38
C ASP A 44 28.43 -0.87 -17.63
N VAL A 45 27.10 -1.06 -17.74
CA VAL A 45 26.48 -1.69 -18.91
C VAL A 45 25.74 -0.62 -19.74
N PHE A 46 25.84 -0.68 -21.06
CA PHE A 46 25.23 0.30 -21.96
C PHE A 46 24.82 -0.32 -23.29
N GLU A 47 23.81 0.27 -23.96
CA GLU A 47 23.39 -0.14 -25.31
C GLU A 47 24.22 0.62 -26.37
N ASP A 48 23.93 1.90 -26.64
CA ASP A 48 24.61 2.65 -27.73
C ASP A 48 25.16 4.04 -27.35
N ARG A 49 25.12 4.44 -26.07
CA ARG A 49 25.51 5.81 -25.67
C ARG A 49 27.01 5.98 -25.48
N LYS A 50 27.52 7.17 -25.86
CA LYS A 50 28.82 7.70 -25.45
C LYS A 50 28.77 8.13 -23.99
N PHE A 51 29.62 7.56 -23.15
CA PHE A 51 29.84 7.99 -21.77
C PHE A 51 31.25 8.56 -21.62
N ALA A 52 31.46 9.40 -20.62
CA ALA A 52 32.80 9.80 -20.22
C ALA A 52 33.56 8.54 -19.77
N PHE A 53 34.59 8.19 -20.53
CA PHE A 53 35.40 7.00 -20.28
C PHE A 53 36.20 7.17 -18.98
N ASP A 54 36.05 6.21 -18.06
CA ASP A 54 36.79 6.08 -16.81
C ASP A 54 37.54 4.74 -16.84
N TYR A 55 38.87 4.81 -16.95
CA TYR A 55 39.74 3.63 -17.07
C TYR A 55 39.69 2.69 -15.86
N ARG A 56 39.10 3.11 -14.73
CA ARG A 56 38.92 2.30 -13.53
C ARG A 56 37.71 1.36 -13.62
N LYS A 57 36.83 1.57 -14.61
CA LYS A 57 35.62 0.79 -14.81
C LYS A 57 35.77 -0.28 -15.88
N THR A 58 34.93 -1.30 -15.78
CA THR A 58 34.65 -2.24 -16.86
C THR A 58 33.43 -1.77 -17.64
N TYR A 59 33.51 -1.87 -18.96
CA TYR A 59 32.49 -1.41 -19.89
C TYR A 59 31.97 -2.57 -20.71
N LEU A 60 30.68 -2.89 -20.51
CA LEU A 60 29.98 -3.94 -21.22
C LEU A 60 28.91 -3.33 -22.14
N LYS A 61 28.99 -3.63 -23.43
CA LYS A 61 27.98 -3.28 -24.42
C LYS A 61 26.90 -4.35 -24.44
N MET A 62 25.63 -3.95 -24.29
CA MET A 62 24.48 -4.82 -24.53
C MET A 62 24.33 -5.04 -26.03
N GLU A 63 24.33 -6.29 -26.43
CA GLU A 63 23.91 -6.73 -27.76
C GLU A 63 22.53 -7.39 -27.56
N THR A 64 21.48 -6.71 -28.03
CA THR A 64 20.09 -7.11 -27.81
C THR A 64 19.80 -8.39 -28.57
N GLU A 65 19.34 -9.43 -27.87
CA GLU A 65 18.94 -10.68 -28.50
C GLU A 65 17.48 -10.57 -28.93
N THR A 66 17.20 -10.71 -30.23
CA THR A 66 15.84 -10.62 -30.77
C THR A 66 15.04 -11.91 -30.60
N ILE A 67 15.71 -13.02 -30.28
CA ILE A 67 15.13 -14.37 -30.21
C ILE A 67 14.48 -14.61 -28.84
N HIS A 68 15.14 -14.21 -27.75
CA HIS A 68 14.66 -14.44 -26.39
C HIS A 68 14.35 -13.12 -25.69
N ALA A 69 13.07 -12.74 -25.67
CA ALA A 69 12.62 -11.55 -24.95
C ALA A 69 13.06 -11.59 -23.48
N GLY A 70 13.72 -10.54 -23.01
CA GLY A 70 14.26 -10.44 -21.65
C GLY A 70 15.71 -10.90 -21.48
N TYR A 71 16.37 -11.39 -22.54
CA TYR A 71 17.79 -11.76 -22.52
C TYR A 71 18.64 -10.77 -23.32
N THR A 72 19.91 -10.62 -22.93
CA THR A 72 20.90 -9.81 -23.66
C THR A 72 22.28 -10.43 -23.54
N MET A 73 23.08 -10.30 -24.59
CA MET A 73 24.50 -10.63 -24.55
C MET A 73 25.29 -9.40 -24.13
N LEU A 74 26.30 -9.58 -23.28
CA LEU A 74 27.13 -8.50 -22.79
C LEU A 74 28.53 -8.60 -23.39
N HIS A 75 28.81 -7.80 -24.42
CA HIS A 75 30.11 -7.72 -25.05
C HIS A 75 31.05 -6.82 -24.23
N CYS A 76 32.14 -7.37 -23.72
CA CYS A 76 33.16 -6.62 -23.00
C CYS A 76 33.98 -5.74 -23.95
N ILE A 77 33.73 -4.43 -23.93
CA ILE A 77 34.42 -3.45 -24.77
C ILE A 77 35.75 -3.05 -24.15
N PHE A 78 35.79 -2.92 -22.82
CA PHE A 78 36.99 -2.56 -22.09
C PHE A 78 36.96 -3.08 -20.67
N THR A 79 38.08 -3.64 -20.20
CA THR A 79 38.29 -3.91 -18.79
C THR A 79 39.77 -3.87 -18.45
N ARG A 80 40.10 -3.29 -17.29
CA ARG A 80 41.39 -3.48 -16.58
C ARG A 80 41.22 -4.36 -15.34
N ASN A 81 40.00 -4.82 -15.08
CA ASN A 81 39.70 -5.63 -13.92
C ASN A 81 39.88 -7.10 -14.29
N ASN A 82 40.97 -7.71 -13.80
CA ASN A 82 41.28 -9.12 -14.04
C ASN A 82 40.13 -10.05 -13.62
N ASN A 83 39.37 -9.72 -12.58
CA ASN A 83 38.22 -10.53 -12.18
C ASN A 83 37.10 -10.48 -13.23
N ALA A 84 36.82 -9.30 -13.80
CA ALA A 84 35.83 -9.16 -14.85
C ALA A 84 36.29 -9.85 -16.15
N LEU A 85 37.58 -9.74 -16.48
CA LEU A 85 38.17 -10.42 -17.64
C LEU A 85 38.08 -11.95 -17.52
N GLN A 86 38.33 -12.50 -16.32
CA GLN A 86 38.18 -13.95 -16.05
C GLN A 86 36.72 -14.42 -16.15
N CYS A 87 35.76 -13.51 -16.07
CA CYS A 87 34.34 -13.81 -16.32
C CYS A 87 33.96 -13.73 -17.80
N CYS A 88 34.88 -13.37 -18.70
CA CYS A 88 34.61 -13.26 -20.13
C CYS A 88 34.98 -14.54 -20.90
N LYS A 89 34.21 -14.87 -21.94
CA LYS A 89 34.49 -15.94 -22.91
C LYS A 89 34.66 -15.37 -24.30
N LYS A 90 35.65 -15.85 -25.06
CA LYS A 90 35.86 -15.44 -26.44
C LYS A 90 34.93 -16.21 -27.37
N ILE A 91 34.09 -15.52 -28.12
CA ILE A 91 33.15 -16.08 -29.10
C ILE A 91 33.29 -15.25 -30.38
N ASN A 92 33.64 -15.89 -31.50
CA ASN A 92 33.81 -15.23 -32.80
C ASN A 92 34.71 -13.99 -32.76
N GLY A 93 35.82 -14.06 -32.03
CA GLY A 93 36.79 -12.96 -31.91
C GLY A 93 36.42 -11.89 -30.87
N LYS A 94 35.19 -11.86 -30.36
CA LYS A 94 34.73 -10.92 -29.33
C LYS A 94 34.74 -11.56 -27.94
N TYR A 95 34.84 -10.75 -26.90
CA TYR A 95 34.76 -11.21 -25.50
C TYR A 95 33.38 -10.94 -24.92
N TYR A 96 32.67 -11.99 -24.50
CA TYR A 96 31.35 -11.89 -23.89
C TYR A 96 31.40 -12.21 -22.40
N PHE A 97 30.76 -11.38 -21.59
CA PHE A 97 30.67 -11.55 -20.14
C PHE A 97 29.71 -12.70 -19.82
N SER A 98 30.22 -13.71 -19.12
CA SER A 98 29.51 -14.95 -18.83
C SER A 98 28.89 -14.90 -17.44
N ASN A 99 27.55 -14.94 -17.38
CA ASN A 99 26.82 -14.99 -16.12
C ASN A 99 27.20 -16.21 -15.25
N SER A 100 27.47 -17.37 -15.86
CA SER A 100 27.84 -18.57 -15.11
C SER A 100 29.22 -18.47 -14.46
N LEU A 101 30.22 -17.95 -15.18
CA LEU A 101 31.55 -17.70 -14.61
C LEU A 101 31.50 -16.65 -13.51
N PHE A 102 30.71 -15.59 -13.72
CA PHE A 102 30.52 -14.53 -12.75
C PHE A 102 29.88 -15.04 -11.45
N LYS A 103 28.81 -15.84 -11.57
CA LYS A 103 28.15 -16.48 -10.43
C LYS A 103 29.07 -17.44 -9.69
N GLN A 104 29.84 -18.26 -10.40
CA GLN A 104 30.79 -19.20 -9.78
C GLN A 104 31.85 -18.46 -8.99
N ARG A 105 32.39 -17.36 -9.52
CA ARG A 105 33.38 -16.56 -8.80
C ARG A 105 32.79 -15.90 -7.56
N PHE A 106 31.57 -15.39 -7.67
CA PHE A 106 30.87 -14.81 -6.53
C PHE A 106 30.62 -15.83 -5.41
N LEU A 107 30.29 -17.08 -5.77
CA LEU A 107 30.16 -18.18 -4.82
C LEU A 107 31.47 -18.45 -4.07
N LEU A 108 32.61 -18.42 -4.77
CA LEU A 108 33.94 -18.59 -4.15
C LEU A 108 34.30 -17.45 -3.19
N ASP A 109 33.77 -16.24 -3.42
CA ASP A 109 33.99 -15.08 -2.56
C ASP A 109 33.10 -15.08 -1.30
N GLN A 110 32.08 -15.96 -1.21
CA GLN A 110 31.21 -16.02 -0.04
C GLN A 110 31.87 -16.77 1.12
N LYS A 111 31.80 -16.17 2.31
CA LYS A 111 32.31 -16.77 3.57
C LYS A 111 31.34 -17.75 4.21
N MET A 112 30.09 -17.80 3.75
CA MET A 112 29.04 -18.65 4.29
C MET A 112 28.61 -19.69 3.25
N PRO A 113 28.17 -20.89 3.69
CA PRO A 113 27.62 -21.88 2.79
C PRO A 113 26.34 -21.32 2.15
N MET A 114 26.33 -21.26 0.83
CA MET A 114 25.23 -20.75 0.01
C MET A 114 24.87 -21.80 -1.04
N VAL A 115 23.58 -21.97 -1.30
CA VAL A 115 23.07 -22.90 -2.31
C VAL A 115 22.71 -22.12 -3.57
N VAL A 116 23.14 -22.59 -4.73
CA VAL A 116 22.77 -21.97 -6.01
C VAL A 116 21.32 -22.33 -6.35
N ARG A 117 20.41 -21.33 -6.38
CA ARG A 117 19.01 -21.50 -6.82
C ARG A 117 18.73 -20.59 -8.00
N GLY A 118 18.82 -21.15 -9.21
CA GLY A 118 18.62 -20.38 -10.44
C GLY A 118 19.65 -19.24 -10.59
N PRO A 119 19.22 -17.97 -10.75
CA PRO A 119 20.12 -16.82 -10.82
C PRO A 119 20.65 -16.37 -9.45
N CYS A 120 20.04 -16.82 -8.35
CA CYS A 120 20.35 -16.39 -7.00
C CYS A 120 21.29 -17.38 -6.29
N LEU A 121 21.98 -16.86 -5.28
CA LEU A 121 22.55 -17.67 -4.20
C LEU A 121 21.63 -17.53 -2.99
N SER A 122 21.17 -18.64 -2.45
CA SER A 122 20.26 -18.68 -1.30
C SER A 122 20.99 -19.19 -0.07
N SER A 123 20.56 -18.75 1.11
CA SER A 123 20.98 -19.43 2.35
C SER A 123 20.48 -20.88 2.37
N GLU A 124 21.13 -21.74 3.15
CA GLU A 124 20.70 -23.14 3.28
C GLU A 124 19.27 -23.26 3.80
N GLN A 125 18.89 -22.41 4.77
CA GLN A 125 17.53 -22.34 5.30
C GLN A 125 16.52 -21.70 4.31
N GLY A 126 16.99 -20.93 3.32
CA GLY A 126 16.12 -20.17 2.42
C GLY A 126 15.61 -18.85 3.03
N ASP A 127 16.24 -18.36 4.09
CA ASP A 127 15.88 -17.11 4.75
C ASP A 127 16.18 -15.86 3.90
N TYR A 128 17.13 -15.97 2.97
CA TYR A 128 17.47 -14.88 2.07
C TYR A 128 18.05 -15.38 0.74
N ASP A 129 17.78 -14.59 -0.30
CA ASP A 129 18.24 -14.79 -1.67
C ASP A 129 19.10 -13.61 -2.11
N ILE A 130 20.28 -13.90 -2.65
CA ILE A 130 21.22 -12.89 -3.15
C ILE A 130 21.34 -13.03 -4.67
N ALA A 131 20.90 -12.02 -5.39
CA ALA A 131 21.13 -11.86 -6.82
C ALA A 131 22.29 -10.87 -7.08
N GLN A 132 23.08 -11.12 -8.11
CA GLN A 132 24.06 -10.15 -8.61
C GLN A 132 23.46 -9.37 -9.78
N ALA A 133 23.66 -8.06 -9.78
CA ALA A 133 23.19 -7.19 -10.85
C ALA A 133 24.29 -6.25 -11.33
N LEU A 134 24.25 -5.95 -12.62
CA LEU A 134 25.11 -4.97 -13.25
C LEU A 134 24.28 -3.72 -13.54
N HIS A 135 24.84 -2.56 -13.24
CA HIS A 135 24.10 -1.30 -13.36
C HIS A 135 24.17 -0.77 -14.80
N SER A 136 23.00 -0.45 -15.36
CA SER A 136 22.89 0.41 -16.53
C SER A 136 22.35 1.77 -16.11
N LYS A 137 23.03 2.84 -16.51
CA LYS A 137 22.56 4.22 -16.28
C LYS A 137 21.37 4.59 -17.14
N VAL A 138 21.07 3.80 -18.17
CA VAL A 138 20.10 4.13 -19.21
C VAL A 138 19.16 2.95 -19.41
N TRP A 139 17.87 3.23 -19.65
CA TRP A 139 16.92 2.23 -20.10
C TRP A 139 17.30 1.69 -21.48
N ILE A 140 17.18 0.37 -21.65
CA ILE A 140 17.31 -0.26 -22.97
C ILE A 140 16.16 0.15 -23.87
N SER A 141 16.44 0.29 -25.17
CA SER A 141 15.46 0.66 -26.19
C SER A 141 14.18 -0.19 -26.14
N ALA A 142 14.33 -1.50 -25.92
CA ALA A 142 13.23 -2.45 -25.80
C ALA A 142 12.28 -2.16 -24.62
N ALA A 143 12.76 -1.54 -23.54
CA ALA A 143 11.96 -1.22 -22.36
C ALA A 143 11.18 0.11 -22.50
N ILE A 144 11.59 0.99 -23.43
CA ILE A 144 10.99 2.32 -23.60
C ILE A 144 9.50 2.22 -23.89
N ASN A 145 9.10 1.31 -24.78
CA ASN A 145 7.69 1.11 -25.12
C ASN A 145 6.87 0.66 -23.91
N TRP A 146 7.46 -0.10 -22.99
CA TRP A 146 6.80 -0.57 -21.79
C TRP A 146 6.61 0.53 -20.74
N ILE A 147 7.60 1.41 -20.59
CA ILE A 147 7.52 2.52 -19.62
C ILE A 147 6.57 3.60 -20.15
N THR A 148 6.52 3.80 -21.47
CA THR A 148 5.66 4.80 -22.12
C THR A 148 4.23 4.31 -22.41
N ARG A 149 3.93 3.01 -22.29
CA ARG A 149 2.58 2.44 -22.56
C ARG A 149 1.46 3.03 -21.71
N SER A 150 1.80 3.58 -20.56
CA SER A 150 0.86 4.20 -19.66
C SER A 150 0.28 5.46 -20.30
N LYS A 151 -0.96 5.41 -20.81
CA LYS A 151 -1.69 6.59 -21.29
C LYS A 151 -1.90 7.56 -20.12
N ASN A 152 -1.28 8.76 -20.16
CA ASN A 152 -1.43 10.03 -19.38
C ASN A 152 -2.02 10.05 -17.93
N VAL A 153 -2.34 8.92 -17.33
CA VAL A 153 -3.15 8.79 -16.12
C VAL A 153 -2.28 8.28 -14.97
N TRP A 154 -1.41 7.30 -15.23
CA TRP A 154 -0.51 6.77 -14.20
C TRP A 154 0.69 6.01 -14.78
N PRO A 155 1.93 6.19 -14.28
CA PRO A 155 2.30 7.17 -13.26
C PRO A 155 2.19 8.61 -13.78
N SER A 156 2.32 9.62 -12.92
CA SER A 156 2.27 11.03 -13.36
C SER A 156 3.36 11.30 -14.40
N TYR A 157 3.16 12.32 -15.25
CA TYR A 157 4.19 12.70 -16.23
C TYR A 157 5.54 12.99 -15.54
N GLU A 158 5.52 13.64 -14.38
CA GLU A 158 6.73 13.90 -13.59
C GLU A 158 7.41 12.63 -13.13
N VAL A 159 6.66 11.65 -12.61
CA VAL A 159 7.23 10.34 -12.26
C VAL A 159 7.79 9.65 -13.49
N LYS A 160 7.10 9.70 -14.63
CA LYS A 160 7.67 9.17 -15.88
C LYS A 160 8.97 9.86 -16.25
N GLN A 161 9.08 11.19 -16.16
CA GLN A 161 10.31 11.92 -16.46
C GLN A 161 11.44 11.59 -15.47
N ASN A 162 11.13 11.53 -14.17
CA ASN A 162 12.08 11.14 -13.14
C ASN A 162 12.57 9.69 -13.33
N THR A 163 11.70 8.82 -13.86
CA THR A 163 12.06 7.45 -14.23
C THR A 163 12.73 7.38 -15.62
N LEU A 164 12.44 8.27 -16.56
CA LEU A 164 12.84 8.19 -17.99
C LEU A 164 13.95 9.15 -18.46
N PHE A 165 14.41 10.15 -17.69
CA PHE A 165 15.52 11.13 -17.93
C PHE A 165 15.11 12.63 -17.84
N LEU A 166 16.07 13.47 -17.36
CA LEU A 166 16.11 14.95 -17.32
C LEU A 166 15.78 15.62 -18.69
N PRO A 167 15.20 16.84 -18.71
CA PRO A 167 14.03 17.15 -19.56
C PRO A 167 14.34 17.81 -20.91
N ARG A 168 13.43 17.61 -21.88
CA ARG A 168 12.62 18.69 -22.52
C ARG A 168 11.63 18.14 -23.57
N VAL A 169 10.37 18.58 -23.50
CA VAL A 169 9.62 19.39 -24.50
C VAL A 169 8.10 19.28 -24.28
N ARG A 170 7.41 20.43 -24.34
CA ARG A 170 5.95 20.70 -24.25
C ARG A 170 5.18 20.27 -25.52
N ARG A 171 3.86 20.02 -25.41
CA ARG A 171 2.88 20.39 -26.46
C ARG A 171 1.42 20.51 -25.99
N PHE A 172 0.65 21.15 -26.87
CA PHE A 172 -0.64 21.84 -26.79
C PHE A 172 -1.90 20.93 -26.85
N TYR A 173 -3.06 21.52 -26.49
CA TYR A 173 -4.42 20.98 -26.69
C TYR A 173 -5.18 21.74 -27.79
N THR A 174 -6.13 21.07 -28.48
CA THR A 174 -7.04 21.66 -29.51
C THR A 174 -8.53 21.40 -29.22
N GLU A 175 -9.37 22.24 -29.85
CA GLU A 175 -10.78 22.61 -29.58
C GLU A 175 -11.87 21.51 -29.69
N SER A 176 -11.55 20.24 -29.91
CA SER A 176 -12.58 19.18 -30.07
C SER A 176 -13.31 18.78 -28.78
N CYS A 177 -12.92 19.31 -27.61
CA CYS A 177 -13.53 18.94 -26.33
C CYS A 177 -14.88 19.62 -26.07
N VAL A 178 -15.21 20.73 -26.73
CA VAL A 178 -16.40 21.53 -26.39
C VAL A 178 -17.71 20.85 -26.80
N LYS A 179 -17.76 20.17 -27.96
CA LYS A 179 -18.98 19.45 -28.41
C LYS A 179 -19.24 18.15 -27.67
N TYR A 180 -18.22 17.54 -27.05
CA TYR A 180 -18.37 16.36 -26.21
C TYR A 180 -18.97 16.71 -24.83
N LEU A 181 -18.69 17.92 -24.33
CA LEU A 181 -19.17 18.42 -23.03
C LEU A 181 -20.68 18.73 -23.01
N GLU A 182 -21.28 19.12 -24.13
CA GLU A 182 -22.74 19.41 -24.20
C GLU A 182 -23.60 18.15 -24.10
N ARG A 183 -23.15 17.02 -24.64
CA ARG A 183 -23.85 15.73 -24.50
C ARG A 183 -23.78 15.18 -23.07
N ILE A 184 -22.70 15.48 -22.34
CA ILE A 184 -22.53 15.01 -20.96
C ILE A 184 -23.38 15.84 -19.98
N LYS A 185 -23.63 17.13 -20.23
CA LYS A 185 -24.54 17.95 -19.41
C LYS A 185 -25.93 17.30 -19.23
N LEU A 186 -26.51 16.75 -20.30
CA LEU A 186 -27.81 16.06 -20.28
C LEU A 186 -27.77 14.73 -19.50
N GLY A 187 -26.67 13.97 -19.57
CA GLY A 187 -26.49 12.74 -18.80
C GLY A 187 -26.24 12.98 -17.31
N VAL A 188 -25.48 14.03 -16.98
CA VAL A 188 -25.13 14.40 -15.60
C VAL A 188 -26.33 14.95 -14.84
N SER A 189 -27.23 15.70 -15.49
CA SER A 189 -28.49 16.15 -14.85
C SER A 189 -29.39 14.99 -14.41
N ASN A 190 -29.40 13.88 -15.14
CA ASN A 190 -30.13 12.67 -14.75
C ASN A 190 -29.41 11.84 -13.69
N LEU A 191 -28.06 11.83 -13.70
CA LEU A 191 -27.26 11.17 -12.66
C LEU A 191 -27.32 11.91 -11.31
N ILE A 192 -27.36 13.24 -11.31
CA ILE A 192 -27.48 14.07 -10.09
C ILE A 192 -28.86 13.93 -9.44
N ARG A 193 -29.89 13.51 -10.19
CA ARG A 193 -31.24 13.24 -9.69
C ARG A 193 -31.40 11.88 -9.00
N THR A 194 -30.44 10.97 -9.16
CA THR A 194 -30.46 9.69 -8.44
C THR A 194 -29.60 9.83 -7.19
N ASP A 195 -30.22 9.64 -6.02
CA ASP A 195 -29.53 9.74 -4.74
C ASP A 195 -28.24 8.89 -4.73
N ALA A 196 -27.16 9.45 -4.17
CA ALA A 196 -25.86 8.79 -4.04
C ALA A 196 -25.90 7.43 -3.28
N PHE A 197 -27.04 7.11 -2.68
CA PHE A 197 -27.38 5.85 -2.04
C PHE A 197 -27.59 4.67 -3.00
N LEU A 198 -27.80 4.88 -4.30
CA LEU A 198 -28.10 3.80 -5.26
C LEU A 198 -26.85 3.20 -5.95
N LEU A 199 -25.65 3.69 -5.67
CA LEU A 199 -24.39 3.24 -6.30
C LEU A 199 -23.65 2.18 -5.46
N ASP A 200 -24.32 1.09 -5.09
CA ASP A 200 -23.69 0.04 -4.27
C ASP A 200 -22.99 -1.06 -5.09
N SER A 201 -23.36 -1.21 -6.37
CA SER A 201 -22.72 -2.20 -7.23
C SER A 201 -21.40 -1.69 -7.80
N TYR A 202 -20.35 -2.53 -7.75
CA TYR A 202 -19.02 -2.22 -8.27
C TYR A 202 -19.07 -1.78 -9.75
N SER A 203 -19.91 -2.41 -10.57
CA SER A 203 -20.05 -2.07 -11.99
C SER A 203 -20.71 -0.71 -12.23
N CYS A 204 -21.59 -0.26 -11.33
CA CYS A 204 -22.16 1.08 -11.36
C CYS A 204 -21.13 2.13 -10.94
N LEU A 205 -20.36 1.88 -9.87
CA LEU A 205 -19.27 2.77 -9.43
C LEU A 205 -18.19 2.93 -10.49
N GLN A 206 -17.75 1.84 -11.11
CA GLN A 206 -16.76 1.86 -12.18
C GLN A 206 -17.24 2.70 -13.37
N ARG A 207 -18.50 2.52 -13.80
CA ARG A 207 -19.10 3.32 -14.87
C ARG A 207 -19.18 4.80 -14.49
N ALA A 208 -19.60 5.10 -13.27
CA ALA A 208 -19.69 6.47 -12.77
C ALA A 208 -18.31 7.17 -12.78
N VAL A 209 -17.26 6.50 -12.28
CA VAL A 209 -15.88 6.99 -12.33
C VAL A 209 -15.43 7.25 -13.77
N THR A 210 -15.64 6.30 -14.68
CA THR A 210 -15.27 6.44 -16.10
C THR A 210 -15.96 7.63 -16.77
N VAL A 211 -17.23 7.89 -16.45
CA VAL A 211 -17.98 9.04 -16.98
C VAL A 211 -17.52 10.36 -16.35
N MET A 212 -17.18 10.37 -15.06
CA MET A 212 -16.79 11.59 -14.34
C MET A 212 -15.34 12.01 -14.56
N GLN A 213 -14.43 11.07 -14.83
CA GLN A 213 -12.99 11.35 -14.94
C GLN A 213 -12.65 12.43 -16.00
N PRO A 214 -13.22 12.43 -17.22
CA PRO A 214 -12.98 13.49 -18.19
C PRO A 214 -13.50 14.87 -17.73
N LEU A 215 -14.52 14.89 -16.87
CA LEU A 215 -15.19 16.10 -16.37
C LEU A 215 -14.41 16.80 -15.25
N LEU A 216 -13.38 16.17 -14.69
CA LEU A 216 -12.54 16.79 -13.66
C LEU A 216 -11.85 18.07 -14.13
N SER A 217 -11.64 18.20 -15.45
CA SER A 217 -11.11 19.42 -16.10
C SER A 217 -11.98 20.66 -15.88
N ILE A 218 -13.28 20.48 -15.61
CA ILE A 218 -14.28 21.55 -15.42
C ILE A 218 -14.14 22.19 -14.01
N LYS A 219 -13.34 21.58 -13.11
CA LYS A 219 -13.12 22.05 -11.72
C LYS A 219 -14.42 22.34 -10.94
N ASN A 220 -15.52 21.69 -11.29
CA ASN A 220 -16.77 21.82 -10.56
C ASN A 220 -16.69 21.05 -9.23
N PRO A 221 -16.96 21.70 -8.07
CA PRO A 221 -16.79 21.07 -6.77
C PRO A 221 -17.73 19.89 -6.52
N LYS A 222 -18.96 19.90 -7.08
CA LYS A 222 -19.90 18.78 -6.95
C LYS A 222 -19.44 17.57 -7.76
N ILE A 223 -18.93 17.79 -8.97
CA ILE A 223 -18.37 16.70 -9.81
C ILE A 223 -17.13 16.11 -9.15
N LEU A 224 -16.25 16.96 -8.61
CA LEU A 224 -15.07 16.51 -7.89
C LEU A 224 -15.43 15.70 -6.63
N TYR A 225 -16.45 16.13 -5.88
CA TYR A 225 -16.97 15.40 -4.72
C TYR A 225 -17.52 14.03 -5.12
N LEU A 226 -18.41 13.97 -6.13
CA LEU A 226 -18.98 12.70 -6.61
C LEU A 226 -17.91 11.75 -7.13
N TYR A 227 -16.94 12.25 -7.89
CA TYR A 227 -15.80 11.47 -8.36
C TYR A 227 -15.01 10.88 -7.19
N ARG A 228 -14.65 11.71 -6.19
CA ARG A 228 -13.92 11.25 -5.00
C ARG A 228 -14.73 10.22 -4.22
N TYR A 229 -16.01 10.45 -4.00
CA TYR A 229 -16.89 9.50 -3.32
C TYR A 229 -16.94 8.16 -4.07
N SER A 230 -17.19 8.16 -5.38
CA SER A 230 -17.24 6.94 -6.18
C SER A 230 -15.91 6.20 -6.23
N MET A 231 -14.80 6.92 -6.35
CA MET A 231 -13.46 6.34 -6.30
C MET A 231 -13.17 5.72 -4.93
N SER A 232 -13.49 6.42 -3.85
CA SER A 232 -13.34 5.93 -2.49
C SER A 232 -14.12 4.63 -2.28
N MET A 233 -15.40 4.62 -2.67
CA MET A 233 -16.24 3.42 -2.59
C MET A 233 -15.70 2.27 -3.45
N LEU A 234 -15.18 2.56 -4.64
CA LEU A 234 -14.61 1.54 -5.53
C LEU A 234 -13.36 0.90 -4.92
N CYS A 235 -12.41 1.71 -4.47
CA CYS A 235 -11.19 1.26 -3.81
C CYS A 235 -11.49 0.46 -2.54
N THR A 236 -12.40 0.97 -1.72
CA THR A 236 -12.86 0.34 -0.48
C THR A 236 -13.53 -1.01 -0.76
N ASN A 237 -14.44 -1.06 -1.74
CA ASN A 237 -15.16 -2.28 -2.09
C ASN A 237 -14.22 -3.37 -2.60
N LYS A 238 -13.20 -2.99 -3.38
CA LYS A 238 -12.21 -3.94 -3.88
C LYS A 238 -11.33 -4.46 -2.75
N ALA A 239 -10.79 -3.59 -1.90
CA ALA A 239 -9.90 -3.97 -0.81
C ALA A 239 -10.57 -4.92 0.20
N GLN A 240 -11.82 -4.66 0.56
CA GLN A 240 -12.55 -5.45 1.57
C GLN A 240 -12.83 -6.89 1.17
N LEU A 241 -12.92 -7.20 -0.13
CA LEU A 241 -13.34 -8.52 -0.60
C LEU A 241 -12.17 -9.42 -0.99
N ILE A 242 -10.94 -8.92 -0.97
CA ILE A 242 -9.76 -9.72 -1.30
C ILE A 242 -9.40 -10.61 -0.08
N PRO A 243 -9.26 -11.93 -0.27
CA PRO A 243 -8.84 -12.84 0.80
C PRO A 243 -7.48 -12.48 1.39
N LEU A 244 -7.41 -12.39 2.73
CA LEU A 244 -6.15 -12.24 3.47
C LEU A 244 -5.43 -13.58 3.68
N GLU A 245 -6.17 -14.68 3.70
CA GLU A 245 -5.64 -16.03 3.76
C GLU A 245 -5.84 -16.68 2.40
N CYS A 246 -4.81 -17.32 1.86
CA CYS A 246 -4.93 -18.08 0.63
C CYS A 246 -4.21 -19.43 0.73
N ALA A 247 -4.92 -20.50 0.34
CA ALA A 247 -4.36 -21.84 0.24
C ALA A 247 -3.34 -21.99 -0.91
N CYS A 248 -3.22 -21.00 -1.80
CA CYS A 248 -2.42 -21.07 -3.02
C CYS A 248 -0.93 -20.66 -2.84
N GLY A 249 -0.43 -20.57 -1.59
CA GLY A 249 0.97 -20.31 -1.26
C GLY A 249 1.36 -18.82 -1.12
N ASN A 250 2.52 -18.57 -0.50
CA ASN A 250 2.99 -17.24 -0.05
C ASN A 250 2.97 -16.17 -1.15
N LYS A 251 3.33 -16.53 -2.39
CA LYS A 251 3.34 -15.60 -3.53
C LYS A 251 1.95 -15.05 -3.86
N TYR A 252 0.91 -15.86 -3.73
CA TYR A 252 -0.46 -15.42 -4.01
C TYR A 252 -0.99 -14.53 -2.88
N CYS A 253 -0.74 -14.90 -1.62
CA CYS A 253 -1.02 -14.04 -0.47
C CYS A 253 -0.35 -12.67 -0.62
N TYR A 254 0.91 -12.64 -1.06
CA TYR A 254 1.67 -11.42 -1.32
C TYR A 254 1.00 -10.51 -2.37
N MET A 255 0.59 -11.09 -3.50
CA MET A 255 -0.10 -10.33 -4.57
C MET A 255 -1.43 -9.75 -4.07
N ASN A 256 -2.19 -10.52 -3.29
CA ASN A 256 -3.42 -10.04 -2.66
C ASN A 256 -3.15 -8.88 -1.70
N TYR A 257 -2.12 -8.97 -0.84
CA TYR A 257 -1.79 -7.93 0.13
C TYR A 257 -1.38 -6.64 -0.58
N LYS A 258 -0.57 -6.76 -1.63
CA LYS A 258 -0.17 -5.62 -2.46
C LYS A 258 -1.37 -4.96 -3.13
N ASP A 259 -2.32 -5.74 -3.65
CA ASP A 259 -3.54 -5.16 -4.24
C ASP A 259 -4.42 -4.50 -3.17
N ILE A 260 -4.65 -5.12 -2.00
CA ILE A 260 -5.39 -4.50 -0.90
C ILE A 260 -4.74 -3.17 -0.50
N GLN A 261 -3.45 -3.19 -0.17
CA GLN A 261 -2.73 -1.99 0.27
C GLN A 261 -2.74 -0.91 -0.79
N TYR A 262 -2.55 -1.26 -2.07
CA TYR A 262 -2.66 -0.31 -3.17
C TYR A 262 -4.03 0.36 -3.21
N ASN A 263 -5.11 -0.42 -3.14
CA ASN A 263 -6.47 0.13 -3.16
C ASN A 263 -6.74 1.01 -1.93
N LEU A 264 -6.30 0.62 -0.74
CA LEU A 264 -6.48 1.43 0.47
C LEU A 264 -5.67 2.74 0.44
N LEU A 265 -4.44 2.69 -0.09
CA LEU A 265 -3.64 3.91 -0.31
C LEU A 265 -4.30 4.84 -1.33
N GLN A 266 -4.87 4.29 -2.42
CA GLN A 266 -5.68 5.09 -3.35
C GLN A 266 -6.92 5.68 -2.67
N ASN A 267 -7.58 4.91 -1.80
CA ASN A 267 -8.75 5.39 -1.05
C ASN A 267 -8.42 6.61 -0.18
N ILE A 268 -7.27 6.63 0.50
CA ILE A 268 -6.83 7.75 1.35
C ILE A 268 -6.82 9.09 0.59
N TYR A 269 -6.52 9.09 -0.71
CA TYR A 269 -6.57 10.31 -1.53
C TYR A 269 -7.99 10.84 -1.79
N HIS A 270 -8.99 9.97 -1.66
CA HIS A 270 -10.38 10.25 -2.03
C HIS A 270 -11.29 10.40 -0.81
N ASP A 271 -11.07 9.58 0.21
CA ASP A 271 -11.65 9.66 1.54
C ASP A 271 -10.55 9.33 2.56
N ALA A 272 -9.93 10.39 3.07
CA ALA A 272 -8.80 10.25 3.97
C ALA A 272 -9.19 9.43 5.21
N VAL A 273 -10.34 9.73 5.83
CA VAL A 273 -10.73 9.18 7.13
C VAL A 273 -11.05 7.69 7.03
N SER A 274 -11.94 7.29 6.12
CA SER A 274 -12.23 5.86 5.96
C SER A 274 -11.03 5.09 5.40
N GLY A 275 -10.27 5.71 4.50
CA GLY A 275 -9.09 5.10 3.88
C GLY A 275 -8.01 4.72 4.88
N TRP A 276 -7.62 5.64 5.77
CA TRP A 276 -6.55 5.33 6.73
C TRP A 276 -7.04 4.35 7.80
N LEU A 277 -8.30 4.44 8.24
CA LEU A 277 -8.85 3.49 9.22
C LEU A 277 -8.97 2.06 8.66
N MET A 278 -9.31 1.94 7.38
CA MET A 278 -9.27 0.63 6.70
C MET A 278 -7.85 0.11 6.52
N LEU A 279 -6.88 0.99 6.26
CA LEU A 279 -5.47 0.61 6.22
C LEU A 279 -4.97 0.13 7.60
N VAL A 280 -5.38 0.79 8.68
CA VAL A 280 -5.10 0.34 10.05
C VAL A 280 -5.76 -1.01 10.32
N SER A 281 -7.01 -1.19 9.89
CA SER A 281 -7.72 -2.48 10.03
C SER A 281 -7.04 -3.60 9.25
N PHE A 282 -6.51 -3.30 8.06
CA PHE A 282 -5.68 -4.23 7.28
C PHE A 282 -4.40 -4.62 8.03
N PHE A 283 -3.67 -3.66 8.59
CA PHE A 283 -2.47 -3.97 9.38
C PHE A 283 -2.79 -4.74 10.64
N TYR A 284 -3.93 -4.44 11.29
CA TYR A 284 -4.43 -5.21 12.41
C TYR A 284 -4.71 -6.67 12.02
N ARG A 285 -5.45 -6.89 10.93
CA ARG A 285 -5.81 -8.22 10.43
C ARG A 285 -4.65 -9.03 9.88
N THR A 286 -3.52 -8.40 9.63
CA THR A 286 -2.26 -9.03 9.22
C THR A 286 -1.24 -9.05 10.36
N GLU A 287 -1.69 -8.86 11.60
CA GLU A 287 -0.89 -8.94 12.84
C GLU A 287 0.27 -7.92 12.93
N GLN A 288 0.22 -6.87 12.11
CA GLN A 288 1.21 -5.79 12.08
C GLN A 288 0.80 -4.66 13.05
N TYR A 289 0.53 -5.01 14.32
CA TYR A 289 -0.04 -4.12 15.33
C TYR A 289 0.78 -2.84 15.57
N ASN A 290 2.11 -2.93 15.57
CA ASN A 290 2.98 -1.75 15.72
C ASN A 290 2.84 -0.76 14.54
N LYS A 291 2.64 -1.24 13.31
CA LYS A 291 2.38 -0.37 12.15
C LYS A 291 1.02 0.29 12.28
N ALA A 292 0.00 -0.46 12.68
CA ALA A 292 -1.35 0.06 12.95
C ALA A 292 -1.31 1.18 14.01
N ILE A 293 -0.67 0.94 15.17
CA ILE A 293 -0.52 1.94 16.25
C ILE A 293 0.22 3.17 15.75
N ASN A 294 1.33 3.01 15.01
CA ASN A 294 2.09 4.15 14.51
C ASN A 294 1.24 5.03 13.58
N ILE A 295 0.41 4.44 12.72
CA ILE A 295 -0.53 5.20 11.89
C ILE A 295 -1.54 5.93 12.77
N ILE A 296 -2.17 5.24 13.73
CA ILE A 296 -3.14 5.85 14.66
C ILE A 296 -2.51 7.02 15.42
N SER A 297 -1.35 6.82 16.05
CA SER A 297 -0.69 7.86 16.85
C SER A 297 -0.37 9.10 16.04
N ASN A 298 0.05 8.91 14.78
CA ASN A 298 0.34 10.04 13.92
C ASN A 298 -0.94 10.73 13.43
N CYS A 299 -2.03 9.99 13.18
CA CYS A 299 -3.33 10.55 12.79
C CYS A 299 -4.03 11.31 13.92
N VAL A 300 -3.92 10.84 15.16
CA VAL A 300 -4.62 11.39 16.34
C VAL A 300 -3.88 12.59 16.95
N ASN A 301 -2.54 12.62 16.88
CA ASN A 301 -1.73 13.68 17.52
C ASN A 301 -1.67 15.01 16.74
N VAL A 302 -2.38 15.11 15.62
CA VAL A 302 -2.40 16.33 14.84
C VAL A 302 -3.42 17.29 15.43
N LYS A 303 -2.95 18.43 15.93
CA LYS A 303 -3.80 19.57 16.26
C LYS A 303 -4.61 19.97 15.02
N LEU A 304 -5.93 19.82 15.13
CA LEU A 304 -6.93 20.02 14.08
C LEU A 304 -6.93 21.49 13.62
N TYR A 305 -6.34 21.81 12.46
CA TYR A 305 -6.40 23.17 11.91
C TYR A 305 -7.66 23.37 11.03
N PRO A 306 -8.33 24.55 11.06
CA PRO A 306 -9.66 24.71 10.46
C PRO A 306 -9.72 24.78 8.92
N ASN A 307 -8.63 24.94 8.18
CA ASN A 307 -8.71 25.34 6.77
C ASN A 307 -8.59 24.18 5.77
N SER A 308 -9.68 23.93 5.03
CA SER A 308 -9.82 22.90 4.00
C SER A 308 -9.03 23.14 2.71
N GLU A 309 -8.49 24.35 2.50
CA GLU A 309 -7.74 24.71 1.28
C GLU A 309 -6.33 24.08 1.23
N MET A 310 -5.73 23.71 2.36
CA MET A 310 -4.37 23.14 2.40
C MET A 310 -4.26 21.67 1.96
N ILE A 311 -5.37 20.94 1.83
CA ILE A 311 -5.37 19.52 1.41
C ILE A 311 -4.80 19.35 0.00
N HIS A 312 -4.98 20.36 -0.87
CA HIS A 312 -4.66 20.26 -2.30
C HIS A 312 -3.17 20.45 -2.64
N GLN A 313 -2.40 21.22 -1.85
CA GLN A 313 -0.96 21.41 -2.11
C GLN A 313 -0.06 20.29 -1.58
N TYR A 314 -0.56 19.46 -0.65
CA TYR A 314 0.25 18.44 0.01
C TYR A 314 0.19 17.05 -0.65
N ILE A 315 -0.86 16.79 -1.42
CA ILE A 315 -1.09 15.52 -2.14
C ILE A 315 -0.10 15.31 -3.30
N ASP A 316 0.39 16.38 -3.93
CA ASP A 316 1.39 16.30 -5.02
C ASP A 316 2.77 15.78 -4.55
N LEU A 317 3.02 15.70 -3.23
CA LEU A 317 4.31 15.34 -2.65
C LEU A 317 4.40 13.92 -2.10
N CYS A 318 3.34 13.12 -2.20
CA CYS A 318 3.26 11.75 -1.67
C CYS A 318 3.82 10.70 -2.64
N THR A 319 5.14 10.74 -2.87
CA THR A 319 5.92 9.59 -3.36
C THR A 319 6.66 8.95 -2.18
N GLU A 320 6.80 7.62 -2.22
CA GLU A 320 7.02 6.62 -1.13
C GLU A 320 7.92 6.96 0.08
N LYS A 321 8.73 8.02 0.08
CA LYS A 321 9.57 8.44 1.22
C LYS A 321 8.98 9.55 2.09
N SER A 322 7.89 10.20 1.67
CA SER A 322 7.30 11.36 2.39
C SER A 322 6.00 11.04 3.15
N PHE A 323 5.45 9.83 2.99
CA PHE A 323 4.15 9.42 3.53
C PHE A 323 4.03 9.61 5.05
N GLN A 324 5.11 9.35 5.80
CA GLN A 324 5.12 9.42 7.26
C GLN A 324 5.24 10.84 7.84
N LYS A 325 5.68 11.86 7.08
CA LYS A 325 5.93 13.21 7.64
C LYS A 325 4.85 14.25 7.34
N ARG A 326 3.90 13.96 6.43
CA ARG A 326 3.13 15.02 5.75
C ARG A 326 1.63 14.77 5.59
N LEU A 327 1.13 13.56 5.86
CA LEU A 327 -0.32 13.25 5.82
C LEU A 327 -1.08 13.90 7.00
N PHE A 328 -0.37 14.04 8.11
CA PHE A 328 -0.95 14.19 9.42
C PHE A 328 -1.66 15.54 9.64
N PRO A 329 -1.16 16.72 9.20
CA PRO A 329 -1.82 18.02 9.40
C PRO A 329 -3.27 18.17 8.89
N LEU A 330 -3.77 17.24 8.06
CA LEU A 330 -5.01 17.39 7.29
C LEU A 330 -6.22 16.61 7.86
N LEU A 331 -6.01 15.80 8.90
CA LEU A 331 -7.06 14.91 9.40
C LEU A 331 -7.92 15.60 10.44
N LYS A 332 -8.98 16.28 9.99
CA LYS A 332 -10.08 16.66 10.88
C LYS A 332 -10.90 15.43 11.26
N ILE A 333 -10.54 14.79 12.36
CA ILE A 333 -11.28 13.64 12.92
C ILE A 333 -12.67 14.08 13.46
N ASP A 334 -12.80 15.33 13.90
CA ASP A 334 -13.91 15.78 14.74
C ASP A 334 -15.24 16.05 14.00
N ARG A 335 -15.31 15.86 12.66
CA ARG A 335 -16.55 16.14 11.89
C ARG A 335 -16.90 15.20 10.74
N CYS A 336 -16.07 14.25 10.32
CA CYS A 336 -16.30 13.59 9.02
C CYS A 336 -15.90 12.12 9.00
N GLY A 337 -16.88 11.26 8.67
CA GLY A 337 -16.66 9.90 8.21
C GLY A 337 -17.11 8.83 9.21
N ALA A 338 -17.78 7.82 8.69
CA ALA A 338 -17.95 6.54 9.36
C ALA A 338 -17.28 5.48 8.50
N VAL A 339 -16.63 4.50 9.14
CA VAL A 339 -15.99 3.39 8.43
C VAL A 339 -17.05 2.35 8.13
N ARG A 340 -17.26 2.09 6.84
CA ARG A 340 -18.27 1.14 6.39
C ARG A 340 -17.66 -0.21 6.04
N PHE A 341 -18.09 -1.25 6.74
CA PHE A 341 -17.71 -2.62 6.43
C PHE A 341 -18.82 -3.36 5.69
N LYS A 342 -18.42 -4.15 4.70
CA LYS A 342 -19.30 -5.14 4.07
C LYS A 342 -19.36 -6.42 4.90
N THR A 343 -20.48 -7.13 4.81
CA THR A 343 -20.76 -8.42 5.45
C THR A 343 -19.61 -9.44 5.37
N LYS A 344 -18.91 -9.49 4.23
CA LYS A 344 -17.81 -10.45 3.97
C LYS A 344 -16.44 -9.77 3.94
N SER A 345 -16.30 -8.63 4.60
CA SER A 345 -15.07 -7.88 4.57
C SER A 345 -13.98 -8.60 5.34
N THR A 346 -12.86 -8.86 4.67
CA THR A 346 -11.66 -9.46 5.27
C THR A 346 -10.92 -8.48 6.19
N LEU A 347 -11.30 -7.20 6.16
CA LEU A 347 -10.68 -6.13 6.95
C LEU A 347 -11.35 -5.90 8.30
N ILE A 348 -12.48 -6.53 8.61
CA ILE A 348 -13.15 -6.39 9.92
C ILE A 348 -12.30 -7.09 10.99
N PRO A 349 -11.91 -6.45 12.11
CA PRO A 349 -11.27 -7.12 13.24
C PRO A 349 -12.00 -8.39 13.66
N GLN A 350 -11.27 -9.46 13.99
CA GLN A 350 -11.89 -10.77 14.31
C GLN A 350 -12.88 -10.65 15.48
N GLU A 351 -12.58 -9.78 16.44
CA GLU A 351 -13.42 -9.47 17.59
C GLU A 351 -14.76 -8.86 17.21
N LEU A 352 -14.88 -8.24 16.04
CA LEU A 352 -16.13 -7.70 15.47
C LEU A 352 -16.79 -8.65 14.46
N GLN A 353 -16.18 -9.78 14.11
CA GLN A 353 -16.60 -10.59 12.96
C GLN A 353 -17.98 -11.24 13.14
N MET A 354 -18.38 -11.57 14.38
CA MET A 354 -19.71 -12.11 14.71
C MET A 354 -20.86 -11.11 14.50
N GLU A 355 -20.53 -9.85 14.22
CA GLU A 355 -21.47 -8.75 14.23
C GLU A 355 -21.91 -8.36 12.83
N VAL A 356 -21.40 -9.04 11.79
CA VAL A 356 -21.45 -8.51 10.41
C VAL A 356 -22.27 -9.34 9.42
N GLU A 357 -22.99 -10.36 9.88
CA GLU A 357 -23.84 -11.20 9.01
C GLU A 357 -25.04 -10.38 8.51
N ASP A 358 -25.03 -10.05 7.22
CA ASP A 358 -26.10 -9.48 6.38
C ASP A 358 -26.39 -7.97 6.39
N ILE A 359 -25.71 -7.15 7.20
CA ILE A 359 -25.92 -5.69 7.20
C ILE A 359 -24.59 -4.94 6.96
N SER A 360 -24.63 -3.76 6.33
CA SER A 360 -23.44 -2.88 6.26
C SER A 360 -23.34 -2.07 7.56
N TYR A 361 -22.22 -2.18 8.27
CA TYR A 361 -22.01 -1.46 9.53
C TYR A 361 -21.19 -0.21 9.29
N SER A 362 -21.59 0.88 9.94
CA SER A 362 -21.01 2.20 9.78
C SER A 362 -20.50 2.69 11.13
N PHE A 363 -19.25 2.41 11.46
CA PHE A 363 -18.66 2.76 12.75
C PHE A 363 -18.22 4.23 12.76
N PRO A 364 -18.51 5.01 13.82
CA PRO A 364 -17.93 6.34 13.99
C PRO A 364 -16.41 6.28 13.93
N ALA A 365 -15.79 7.12 13.11
CA ALA A 365 -14.34 7.06 12.88
C ALA A 365 -13.53 7.21 14.18
N THR A 366 -13.94 8.11 15.07
CA THR A 366 -13.32 8.34 16.39
C THR A 366 -13.39 7.11 17.28
N THR A 367 -14.59 6.57 17.49
CA THR A 367 -14.82 5.34 18.25
C THR A 367 -13.96 4.20 17.68
N TYR A 368 -14.04 3.98 16.37
CA TYR A 368 -13.32 2.90 15.72
C TYR A 368 -11.79 3.08 15.80
N THR A 369 -11.30 4.31 15.77
CA THR A 369 -9.87 4.63 16.00
C THR A 369 -9.41 4.15 17.37
N HIS A 370 -10.12 4.56 18.43
CA HIS A 370 -9.75 4.21 19.81
C HIS A 370 -9.93 2.71 20.08
N PHE A 371 -10.95 2.10 19.47
CA PHE A 371 -11.16 0.66 19.53
C PHE A 371 -10.03 -0.13 18.85
N LEU A 372 -9.60 0.24 17.64
CA LEU A 372 -8.45 -0.39 16.97
C LEU A 372 -7.15 -0.19 17.76
N CYS A 373 -6.96 0.98 18.36
CA CYS A 373 -5.80 1.26 19.22
C CYS A 373 -5.79 0.31 20.43
N PHE A 374 -6.96 0.15 21.09
CA PHE A 374 -7.15 -0.80 22.17
C PHE A 374 -6.81 -2.23 21.74
N LEU A 375 -7.37 -2.70 20.62
CA LEU A 375 -7.14 -4.06 20.11
C LEU A 375 -5.65 -4.31 19.80
N CYS A 376 -4.98 -3.35 19.14
CA CYS A 376 -3.54 -3.48 18.87
C CYS A 376 -2.73 -3.57 20.16
N HIS A 377 -3.05 -2.79 21.18
CA HIS A 377 -2.36 -2.89 22.47
C HIS A 377 -2.69 -4.16 23.24
N TYR A 378 -3.90 -4.70 23.08
CA TYR A 378 -4.33 -5.96 23.70
C TYR A 378 -3.52 -7.13 23.15
N HIS A 379 -3.41 -7.26 21.83
CA HIS A 379 -2.61 -8.31 21.18
C HIS A 379 -1.10 -8.14 21.32
N LEU A 380 -0.63 -6.96 21.74
CA LEU A 380 0.76 -6.73 22.11
C LEU A 380 1.03 -6.94 23.62
N ASP A 381 0.05 -7.47 24.37
CA ASP A 381 0.13 -7.70 25.82
C ASP A 381 0.57 -6.44 26.60
N ASN A 382 0.06 -5.26 26.23
CA ASN A 382 0.40 -3.99 26.87
C ASN A 382 -0.77 -3.45 27.73
N PRO A 383 -0.96 -3.95 28.96
CA PRO A 383 -2.13 -3.64 29.78
C PRO A 383 -2.25 -2.16 30.14
N ILE A 384 -1.13 -1.44 30.26
CA ILE A 384 -1.12 -0.01 30.56
C ILE A 384 -1.75 0.75 29.39
N LYS A 385 -1.27 0.49 28.17
CA LYS A 385 -1.78 1.16 26.96
C LYS A 385 -3.18 0.71 26.57
N CYS A 386 -3.57 -0.53 26.88
CA CYS A 386 -4.96 -0.97 26.77
C CYS A 386 -5.89 -0.11 27.64
N ARG A 387 -5.54 0.09 28.92
CA ARG A 387 -6.36 0.89 29.84
C ARG A 387 -6.45 2.35 29.40
N ASP A 388 -5.36 2.92 28.92
CA ASP A 388 -5.35 4.29 28.36
C ASP A 388 -6.28 4.39 27.15
N SER A 389 -6.17 3.46 26.20
CA SER A 389 -7.01 3.43 24.99
C SER A 389 -8.49 3.20 25.30
N LEU A 390 -8.79 2.33 26.27
CA LEU A 390 -10.15 2.09 26.76
C LEU A 390 -10.74 3.35 27.41
N ARG A 391 -9.96 4.06 28.23
CA ARG A 391 -10.39 5.33 28.83
C ARG A 391 -10.70 6.38 27.75
N ASP A 392 -9.89 6.45 26.70
CA ASP A 392 -10.11 7.38 25.60
C ASP A 392 -11.32 6.98 24.74
N LEU A 393 -11.57 5.68 24.54
CA LEU A 393 -12.80 5.16 23.94
C LEU A 393 -14.03 5.58 24.76
N GLN A 394 -14.03 5.35 26.08
CA GLN A 394 -15.13 5.76 26.97
C GLN A 394 -15.39 7.26 26.88
N LYS A 395 -14.34 8.08 27.01
CA LYS A 395 -14.45 9.54 26.89
C LYS A 395 -15.03 9.98 25.55
N THR A 396 -14.68 9.29 24.46
CA THR A 396 -15.19 9.58 23.13
C THR A 396 -16.69 9.34 23.06
N ILE A 397 -17.16 8.20 23.58
CA ILE A 397 -18.57 7.82 23.58
C ILE A 397 -19.40 8.78 24.43
N THR A 398 -18.95 9.08 25.66
CA THR A 398 -19.66 10.00 26.56
C THR A 398 -19.73 11.43 26.03
N LYS A 399 -18.74 11.87 25.24
CA LYS A 399 -18.74 13.23 24.66
C LYS A 399 -19.55 13.34 23.36
N SER A 400 -19.99 12.23 22.76
CA SER A 400 -20.57 12.19 21.41
C SER A 400 -22.05 12.61 21.34
N ASP A 401 -22.54 13.38 22.32
CA ASP A 401 -23.97 13.64 22.49
C ASP A 401 -24.66 14.41 21.35
N ARG A 402 -23.91 15.01 20.42
CA ARG A 402 -24.47 16.00 19.49
C ARG A 402 -24.55 15.60 18.01
N ILE A 403 -23.94 14.50 17.56
CA ILE A 403 -23.74 14.27 16.11
C ILE A 403 -23.96 12.82 15.64
N GLU A 404 -24.03 11.83 16.53
CA GLU A 404 -24.17 10.42 16.10
C GLU A 404 -25.63 9.99 15.89
N THR A 405 -25.84 9.20 14.83
CA THR A 405 -27.11 8.47 14.64
C THR A 405 -27.29 7.43 15.75
N PRO A 406 -28.53 7.03 16.09
CA PRO A 406 -28.77 5.96 17.06
C PRO A 406 -27.99 4.68 16.78
N THR A 407 -27.90 4.27 15.50
CA THR A 407 -27.10 3.14 15.03
C THR A 407 -25.61 3.30 15.35
N SER A 408 -25.05 4.48 15.08
CA SER A 408 -23.64 4.79 15.36
C SER A 408 -23.33 4.73 16.86
N LYS A 409 -24.21 5.28 17.71
CA LYS A 409 -24.06 5.21 19.17
C LYS A 409 -24.10 3.76 19.66
N ALA A 410 -25.06 2.98 19.16
CA ALA A 410 -25.18 1.56 19.50
C ALA A 410 -23.91 0.77 19.13
N LEU A 411 -23.35 1.00 17.93
CA LEU A 411 -22.09 0.37 17.52
C LEU A 411 -20.91 0.81 18.38
N SER A 412 -20.88 2.08 18.80
CA SER A 412 -19.88 2.57 19.74
C SER A 412 -19.92 1.83 21.09
N PHE A 413 -21.11 1.60 21.63
CA PHE A 413 -21.29 0.81 22.85
C PHE A 413 -20.93 -0.66 22.66
N ILE A 414 -21.17 -1.23 21.48
CA ILE A 414 -20.71 -2.59 21.16
C ILE A 414 -19.18 -2.67 21.18
N CYS A 415 -18.47 -1.74 20.53
CA CYS A 415 -17.00 -1.68 20.61
C CYS A 415 -16.51 -1.57 22.06
N LEU A 416 -17.18 -0.76 22.89
CA LEU A 416 -16.86 -0.62 24.31
C LEU A 416 -17.10 -1.92 25.09
N GLY A 417 -18.22 -2.59 24.86
CA GLY A 417 -18.57 -3.86 25.51
C GLY A 417 -17.57 -4.96 25.19
N ILE A 418 -17.15 -5.08 23.91
CA ILE A 418 -16.10 -6.01 23.49
C ILE A 418 -14.78 -5.71 24.21
N ALA A 419 -14.39 -4.43 24.31
CA ALA A 419 -13.16 -4.06 24.98
C ALA A 419 -13.18 -4.44 26.47
N PHE A 420 -14.29 -4.24 27.16
CA PHE A 420 -14.46 -4.71 28.54
C PHE A 420 -14.43 -6.24 28.66
N GLN A 421 -15.09 -6.93 27.73
CA GLN A 421 -15.13 -8.39 27.70
C GLN A 421 -13.73 -8.99 27.55
N LEU A 422 -12.90 -8.43 26.65
CA LEU A 422 -11.51 -8.85 26.44
C LEU A 422 -10.62 -8.64 27.67
N LEU A 423 -10.91 -7.61 28.48
CA LEU A 423 -10.22 -7.39 29.76
C LEU A 423 -10.80 -8.20 30.93
N GLY A 424 -11.81 -9.05 30.69
CA GLY A 424 -12.47 -9.85 31.73
C GLY A 424 -13.39 -9.06 32.66
N ASN A 425 -13.76 -7.82 32.32
CA ASN A 425 -14.72 -7.02 33.09
C ASN A 425 -16.15 -7.28 32.58
N THR A 426 -16.74 -8.40 33.04
CA THR A 426 -18.04 -8.88 32.58
C THR A 426 -19.19 -7.94 32.90
N ASP A 427 -19.16 -7.27 34.05
CA ASP A 427 -20.23 -6.36 34.46
C ASP A 427 -20.27 -5.09 33.60
N SER A 428 -19.12 -4.45 33.37
CA SER A 428 -19.06 -3.29 32.47
C SER A 428 -19.31 -3.66 31.01
N ALA A 429 -18.94 -4.88 30.58
CA ALA A 429 -19.30 -5.38 29.26
C ALA A 429 -20.82 -5.53 29.11
N ARG A 430 -21.48 -6.12 30.12
CA ARG A 430 -22.94 -6.31 30.15
C ARG A 430 -23.66 -4.96 30.12
N GLU A 431 -23.21 -4.01 30.93
CA GLU A 431 -23.76 -2.66 30.95
C GLU A 431 -23.65 -1.97 29.58
N ALA A 432 -22.48 -2.01 28.95
CA ALA A 432 -22.27 -1.43 27.62
C ALA A 432 -23.18 -2.07 26.56
N PHE A 433 -23.33 -3.40 26.56
CA PHE A 433 -24.24 -4.07 25.62
C PHE A 433 -25.72 -3.75 25.91
N HIS A 434 -26.12 -3.58 27.17
CA HIS A 434 -27.47 -3.10 27.49
C HIS A 434 -27.71 -1.70 26.95
N GLN A 435 -26.75 -0.77 27.12
CA GLN A 435 -26.84 0.57 26.55
C GLN A 435 -26.95 0.53 25.02
N ALA A 436 -26.25 -0.39 24.35
CA ALA A 436 -26.41 -0.60 22.90
C ALA A 436 -27.83 -1.05 22.51
N CYS A 437 -28.51 -1.84 23.35
CA CYS A 437 -29.88 -2.33 23.12
C CYS A 437 -30.97 -1.26 23.27
N GLU A 438 -30.68 -0.14 23.93
CA GLU A 438 -31.62 0.98 24.12
C GLU A 438 -31.88 1.75 22.82
N PHE A 439 -30.98 1.65 21.84
CA PHE A 439 -31.13 2.32 20.55
C PHE A 439 -31.94 1.45 19.56
N GLU A 440 -33.01 2.02 19.03
CA GLU A 440 -33.83 1.38 17.99
C GLU A 440 -33.11 1.37 16.63
N SER A 441 -32.25 0.36 16.41
CA SER A 441 -31.67 0.05 15.10
C SER A 441 -31.81 -1.44 14.82
N TYR A 442 -32.66 -1.78 13.86
CA TYR A 442 -32.85 -3.17 13.40
C TYR A 442 -31.48 -3.74 12.98
N GLY A 443 -31.09 -4.89 13.53
CA GLY A 443 -29.77 -5.51 13.36
C GLY A 443 -28.78 -5.28 14.51
N VAL A 444 -28.54 -4.02 14.91
CA VAL A 444 -27.55 -3.70 15.96
C VAL A 444 -28.02 -4.20 17.34
N LYS A 445 -29.31 -4.09 17.62
CA LYS A 445 -29.91 -4.64 18.85
C LYS A 445 -29.74 -6.16 18.95
N GLU A 446 -29.86 -6.88 17.84
CA GLU A 446 -29.70 -8.35 17.81
C GLU A 446 -28.26 -8.75 18.14
N ILE A 447 -27.28 -8.01 17.61
CA ILE A 447 -25.85 -8.21 17.91
C ILE A 447 -25.58 -8.03 19.40
N ALA A 448 -26.07 -6.93 19.97
CA ALA A 448 -25.90 -6.65 21.39
C ALA A 448 -26.55 -7.75 22.27
N HIS A 449 -27.72 -8.27 21.88
CA HIS A 449 -28.33 -9.43 22.55
C HIS A 449 -27.50 -10.70 22.44
N LYS A 450 -26.99 -11.03 21.24
CA LYS A 450 -26.10 -12.19 21.04
C LYS A 450 -24.86 -12.10 21.92
N ARG A 451 -24.27 -10.90 22.05
CA ARG A 451 -23.12 -10.66 22.93
C ARG A 451 -23.46 -10.80 24.40
N LEU A 452 -24.62 -10.31 24.85
CA LEU A 452 -25.09 -10.49 26.23
C LEU A 452 -25.19 -11.98 26.60
N LEU A 453 -25.65 -12.83 25.67
CA LEU A 453 -25.75 -14.28 25.89
C LEU A 453 -24.40 -14.99 25.99
N LEU A 454 -23.32 -14.38 25.50
CA LEU A 454 -21.96 -14.94 25.54
C LEU A 454 -21.18 -14.54 26.80
N ILE A 455 -21.66 -13.54 27.56
CA ILE A 455 -21.11 -13.20 28.86
C ILE A 455 -21.63 -14.24 29.86
N LYS A 456 -20.77 -15.20 30.21
CA LYS A 456 -21.04 -16.22 31.23
C LYS A 456 -21.03 -15.65 32.64
#